data_AF-A0A7C2B3U3-F1
#
_entry.id   AF-A0A7C2B3U3-F1
#
_cell.length_a   1.000
_cell.length_b   1.000
_cell.length_c   1.000
_cell.angle_alpha   90.00
_cell.angle_beta   90.00
_cell.angle_gamma   90.00
#
_symmetry.space_group_name_H-M   'P 1'
#
loop_
_entity.id
_entity.type
_entity.pdbx_description
1 polymer ?
#
loop_
_entity_poly.entity_id
_entity_poly.type
_entity_poly.pdbx_seq_one_letter_code
_entity_poly.pdbx_strand_id
1 'polypeptide(L)'
;MSVSLGDIAAAACGYLLGSIPTAWIIVRLASGKDLRHEGSTNIGARNSYDVTGKAWIGILVALADVGKAVAAVALARMLASGFLGVVAAGTSVVLGHNWSIFLGGRGGRGLAPAAGVSLAINPLPLVLWLVMYLTGYYAIRRHVHVGNVTGTLGTAILIVNTPGALLHATANFEPFATVEFKLAVVAICLAILVRHLEPIRQLLREESQRR
;
A
#
# COMPACT_ATOMS: atom_id res chain seq x y z
N MET A 1 0.61 25.27 -10.56
CA MET A 1 1.67 24.73 -9.67
C MET A 1 2.82 24.25 -10.54
N SER A 2 4.01 24.83 -10.39
CA SER A 2 5.23 24.29 -11.01
C SER A 2 5.81 23.18 -10.13
N VAL A 3 6.16 22.05 -10.72
CA VAL A 3 6.88 20.97 -10.04
C VAL A 3 8.31 21.45 -9.71
N SER A 4 8.74 21.31 -8.46
CA SER A 4 10.10 21.68 -8.05
C SER A 4 11.06 20.49 -8.07
N LEU A 5 12.37 20.78 -8.01
CA LEU A 5 13.40 19.74 -7.81
C LEU A 5 13.20 18.99 -6.48
N GLY A 6 12.71 19.67 -5.45
CA GLY A 6 12.39 19.08 -4.16
C GLY A 6 11.25 18.06 -4.25
N ASP A 7 10.22 18.34 -5.07
CA ASP A 7 9.11 17.41 -5.30
C ASP A 7 9.58 16.14 -6.03
N ILE A 8 10.46 16.31 -7.03
CA ILE A 8 11.07 15.19 -7.76
C ILE A 8 11.95 14.35 -6.83
N ALA A 9 12.79 14.99 -6.01
CA ALA A 9 13.63 14.32 -5.03
C ALA A 9 12.80 13.54 -4.01
N ALA A 10 11.71 14.14 -3.49
CA ALA A 10 10.78 13.48 -2.57
C ALA A 10 10.15 12.22 -3.20
N ALA A 11 9.68 12.32 -4.45
CA ALA A 11 9.12 11.17 -5.17
C ALA A 11 10.17 10.06 -5.39
N ALA A 12 11.39 10.41 -5.80
CA ALA A 12 12.48 9.46 -5.99
C ALA A 12 12.88 8.76 -4.68
N CYS A 13 13.06 9.51 -3.60
CA CYS A 13 13.33 8.95 -2.27
C CYS A 13 12.19 8.04 -1.81
N GLY A 14 10.93 8.43 -2.02
CA GLY A 14 9.77 7.59 -1.72
C GLY A 14 9.84 6.25 -2.46
N TYR A 15 10.11 6.27 -3.77
CA TYR A 15 10.24 5.05 -4.58
C TYR A 15 11.38 4.15 -4.11
N LEU A 16 12.55 4.73 -3.80
CA LEU A 16 13.71 3.98 -3.32
C LEU A 16 13.44 3.32 -1.96
N LEU A 17 12.86 4.06 -1.01
CA LEU A 17 12.43 3.52 0.29
C LEU A 17 11.40 2.40 0.11
N GLY A 18 10.44 2.60 -0.79
CA GLY A 18 9.41 1.61 -1.12
C GLY A 18 10.01 0.32 -1.67
N SER A 19 11.02 0.48 -2.52
CA SER A 19 11.72 -0.62 -3.20
C SER A 19 12.53 -1.51 -2.25
N ILE A 20 12.84 -1.06 -1.02
CA ILE A 20 13.55 -1.90 -0.04
C ILE A 20 12.71 -3.17 0.22
N PRO A 21 13.27 -4.37 -0.06
CA PRO A 21 12.53 -5.63 -0.04
C PRO A 21 12.46 -6.21 1.39
N THR A 22 11.88 -5.44 2.31
CA THR A 22 11.70 -5.75 3.74
C THR A 22 11.26 -7.19 4.00
N ALA A 23 10.19 -7.65 3.34
CA ALA A 23 9.67 -9.01 3.52
C ALA A 23 10.69 -10.09 3.14
N TRP A 24 11.40 -9.89 2.01
CA TRP A 24 12.43 -10.81 1.56
C TRP A 24 13.61 -10.85 2.54
N ILE A 25 14.09 -9.68 2.98
CA ILE A 25 15.20 -9.56 3.94
C ILE A 25 14.82 -10.27 5.26
N ILE A 26 13.68 -9.92 5.84
CA ILE A 26 13.24 -10.44 7.13
C ILE A 26 13.06 -11.96 7.08
N VAL A 27 12.40 -12.50 6.06
CA VAL A 27 12.18 -13.96 5.95
C VAL A 27 13.48 -14.70 5.70
N ARG A 28 14.37 -14.16 4.85
CA ARG A 28 15.66 -14.77 4.56
C ARG A 28 16.53 -14.87 5.81
N LEU A 29 16.55 -13.82 6.64
CA LEU A 29 17.28 -13.80 7.91
C LEU A 29 16.65 -14.70 8.98
N ALA A 30 15.32 -14.71 9.09
CA ALA A 30 14.63 -15.44 10.16
C ALA A 30 14.45 -16.94 9.89
N SER A 31 14.54 -17.38 8.63
CA SER A 31 14.21 -18.77 8.26
C SER A 31 15.09 -19.39 7.16
N GLY A 32 15.96 -18.62 6.51
CA GLY A 32 16.72 -19.07 5.33
C GLY A 32 15.89 -19.21 4.04
N LYS A 33 14.56 -19.18 4.12
CA LYS A 33 13.67 -19.34 2.96
C LYS A 33 13.72 -18.13 2.03
N ASP A 34 13.43 -18.36 0.75
CA ASP A 34 13.36 -17.31 -0.27
C ASP A 34 11.93 -17.11 -0.76
N LEU A 35 11.29 -16.00 -0.36
CA LEU A 35 9.91 -15.68 -0.75
C LEU A 35 9.71 -15.56 -2.26
N ARG A 36 10.76 -15.43 -3.07
CA ARG A 36 10.65 -15.38 -4.53
C ARG A 36 10.28 -16.74 -5.13
N HIS A 37 10.48 -17.83 -4.38
CA HIS A 37 10.27 -19.20 -4.81
C HIS A 37 9.31 -19.98 -3.89
N GLU A 38 8.76 -19.31 -2.86
CA GLU A 38 8.02 -19.95 -1.79
C GLU A 38 6.60 -19.36 -1.63
N GLY A 39 5.65 -20.23 -1.29
CA GLY A 39 4.25 -19.87 -1.07
C GLY A 39 3.61 -19.21 -2.30
N SER A 40 2.93 -18.09 -2.09
CA SER A 40 2.31 -17.31 -3.17
C SER A 40 3.29 -16.52 -4.04
N THR A 41 4.59 -16.60 -3.76
CA THR A 41 5.68 -15.80 -4.37
C THR A 41 5.57 -14.28 -4.16
N ASN A 42 4.54 -13.82 -3.46
CA ASN A 42 4.34 -12.41 -3.14
C ASN A 42 5.31 -11.97 -2.03
N ILE A 43 5.98 -10.84 -2.23
CA ILE A 43 6.97 -10.32 -1.26
C ILE A 43 6.25 -9.41 -0.25
N GLY A 44 5.53 -10.02 0.69
CA GLY A 44 4.77 -9.27 1.69
C GLY A 44 4.39 -10.08 2.92
N ALA A 45 3.75 -9.40 3.88
CA ALA A 45 3.44 -9.91 5.21
C ALA A 45 2.68 -11.26 5.21
N ARG A 46 1.62 -11.38 4.40
CA ARG A 46 0.81 -12.60 4.36
C ARG A 46 1.61 -13.82 3.92
N ASN A 47 2.34 -13.70 2.80
CA ASN A 47 3.20 -14.79 2.34
C ASN A 47 4.33 -15.10 3.33
N SER A 48 4.85 -14.06 4.01
CA SER A 48 5.86 -14.24 5.06
C SER A 48 5.34 -15.10 6.21
N TYR A 49 4.09 -14.87 6.64
CA TYR A 49 3.42 -15.75 7.59
C TYR A 49 3.21 -17.15 7.02
N ASP A 50 2.62 -17.27 5.84
CA ASP A 50 2.27 -18.57 5.24
C ASP A 50 3.52 -19.45 5.02
N VAL A 51 4.65 -18.86 4.58
CA VAL A 51 5.90 -19.58 4.31
C VAL A 51 6.65 -19.96 5.59
N THR A 52 6.58 -19.14 6.64
CA THR A 52 7.36 -19.37 7.88
C THR A 52 6.56 -20.07 8.98
N GLY A 53 5.22 -20.06 8.89
CA GLY A 53 4.31 -20.49 9.96
C GLY A 53 4.30 -19.58 11.19
N LYS A 54 5.04 -18.46 11.18
CA LYS A 54 5.27 -17.59 12.34
C LYS A 54 4.53 -16.27 12.16
N ALA A 55 3.41 -16.09 12.87
CA ALA A 55 2.58 -14.89 12.76
C ALA A 55 3.37 -13.60 13.05
N TRP A 56 4.28 -13.63 14.02
CA TRP A 56 5.12 -12.47 14.37
C TRP A 56 6.01 -12.00 13.21
N ILE A 57 6.45 -12.90 12.31
CA ILE A 57 7.23 -12.52 11.12
C ILE A 57 6.36 -11.72 10.16
N GLY A 58 5.12 -12.18 9.92
CA GLY A 58 4.16 -11.43 9.11
C GLY A 58 3.87 -10.05 9.68
N ILE A 59 3.68 -9.95 11.00
CA ILE A 59 3.46 -8.67 11.70
C ILE A 59 4.67 -7.75 11.55
N LEU A 60 5.89 -8.27 11.78
CA LEU A 60 7.11 -7.48 11.66
C LEU A 60 7.30 -6.93 10.24
N VAL A 61 7.02 -7.74 9.22
CA VAL A 61 7.05 -7.31 7.82
C VAL A 61 6.03 -6.19 7.56
N ALA A 62 4.79 -6.35 8.05
CA ALA A 62 3.76 -5.32 7.89
C ALA A 62 4.16 -4.00 8.57
N LEU A 63 4.70 -4.07 9.80
CA LEU A 63 5.18 -2.90 10.52
C LEU A 63 6.35 -2.23 9.80
N ALA A 64 7.29 -2.99 9.26
CA ALA A 64 8.40 -2.45 8.47
C ALA A 64 7.91 -1.77 7.18
N ASP A 65 6.93 -2.35 6.50
CA ASP A 65 6.32 -1.77 5.30
C ASP A 65 5.47 -0.53 5.57
N VAL A 66 4.78 -0.47 6.71
CA VAL A 66 4.13 0.76 7.21
C VAL A 66 5.19 1.80 7.55
N GLY A 67 6.22 1.41 8.29
CA GLY A 67 7.28 2.30 8.77
C GLY A 67 8.05 2.98 7.62
N LYS A 68 8.41 2.24 6.57
CA LYS A 68 9.08 2.84 5.40
C LYS A 68 8.20 3.84 4.66
N ALA A 69 6.89 3.63 4.64
CA ALA A 69 5.93 4.57 4.06
C ALA A 69 5.77 5.84 4.91
N VAL A 70 5.68 5.69 6.24
CA VAL A 70 5.70 6.84 7.17
C VAL A 70 7.00 7.63 7.01
N ALA A 71 8.15 6.94 6.92
CA ALA A 71 9.45 7.57 6.71
C ALA A 71 9.52 8.32 5.37
N ALA A 72 8.97 7.75 4.29
CA ALA A 72 8.90 8.42 2.99
C ALA A 72 8.10 9.73 3.04
N VAL A 73 6.94 9.72 3.70
CA VAL A 73 6.11 10.92 3.88
C VAL A 73 6.83 11.95 4.76
N ALA A 74 7.45 11.51 5.86
CA ALA A 74 8.20 12.40 6.76
C ALA A 74 9.38 13.07 6.05
N LEU A 75 10.16 12.31 5.28
CA LEU A 75 11.26 12.84 4.47
C LEU A 75 10.75 13.80 3.40
N ALA A 76 9.63 13.49 2.75
CA ALA A 76 9.03 14.37 1.75
C ALA A 76 8.60 15.71 2.33
N ARG A 77 8.13 15.77 3.59
CA ARG A 77 7.83 17.03 4.28
C ARG A 77 9.05 17.91 4.49
N MET A 78 10.26 17.34 4.46
CA MET A 78 11.53 18.09 4.59
C MET A 78 12.09 18.51 3.23
N LEU A 79 11.85 17.72 2.17
CA LEU A 79 12.43 17.92 0.84
C LEU A 79 11.52 18.67 -0.13
N ALA A 80 10.21 18.44 -0.06
CA ALA A 80 9.25 18.96 -1.01
C ALA A 80 8.94 20.43 -0.74
N SER A 81 8.66 21.18 -1.82
CA SER A 81 8.25 22.58 -1.73
C SER A 81 6.76 22.76 -1.40
N GLY A 82 5.98 21.68 -1.50
CA GLY A 82 4.55 21.73 -1.23
C GLY A 82 3.92 20.34 -1.11
N PHE A 83 2.61 20.33 -0.90
CA PHE A 83 1.84 19.11 -0.66
C PHE A 83 1.90 18.11 -1.81
N LEU A 84 2.07 18.59 -3.05
CA LEU A 84 2.24 17.73 -4.23
C LEU A 84 3.44 16.78 -4.08
N GLY A 85 4.60 17.25 -3.62
CA GLY A 85 5.77 16.39 -3.41
C GLY A 85 5.56 15.36 -2.29
N VAL A 86 4.76 15.71 -1.27
CA VAL A 86 4.42 14.79 -0.18
C VAL A 86 3.53 13.65 -0.68
N VAL A 87 2.47 13.96 -1.42
CA VAL A 87 1.61 12.90 -1.98
C VAL A 87 2.32 12.12 -3.09
N ALA A 88 3.20 12.76 -3.87
CA ALA A 88 4.03 12.08 -4.85
C ALA A 88 4.98 11.07 -4.20
N ALA A 89 5.62 11.42 -3.07
CA ALA A 89 6.42 10.48 -2.30
C ALA A 89 5.58 9.34 -1.71
N GLY A 90 4.38 9.65 -1.19
CA GLY A 90 3.43 8.67 -0.67
C GLY A 90 2.96 7.67 -1.76
N THR A 91 2.63 8.15 -2.96
CA THR A 91 2.31 7.27 -4.08
C THR A 91 3.54 6.45 -4.49
N SER A 92 4.70 7.09 -4.64
CA SER A 92 5.94 6.45 -5.08
C SER A 92 6.44 5.36 -4.14
N VAL A 93 6.28 5.49 -2.81
CA VAL A 93 6.66 4.43 -1.87
C VAL A 93 5.80 3.17 -2.02
N VAL A 94 4.51 3.32 -2.36
CA VAL A 94 3.65 2.18 -2.69
C VAL A 94 4.06 1.57 -4.04
N LEU A 95 4.35 2.39 -5.05
CA LEU A 95 4.83 1.92 -6.36
C LEU A 95 6.14 1.15 -6.23
N GLY A 96 7.13 1.67 -5.49
CA GLY A 96 8.39 0.99 -5.23
C GLY A 96 8.22 -0.33 -4.47
N HIS A 97 7.28 -0.40 -3.52
CA HIS A 97 6.98 -1.67 -2.85
C HIS A 97 6.33 -2.69 -3.80
N ASN A 98 5.47 -2.25 -4.72
CA ASN A 98 4.79 -3.12 -5.67
C ASN A 98 5.72 -3.61 -6.80
N TRP A 99 6.60 -2.73 -7.27
CA TRP A 99 7.53 -2.94 -8.37
C TRP A 99 8.94 -2.53 -7.94
N SER A 100 9.56 -3.32 -7.06
CA SER A 100 10.87 -2.98 -6.50
C SER A 100 11.96 -3.07 -7.57
N ILE A 101 12.75 -2.00 -7.69
CA ILE A 101 13.94 -2.01 -8.53
C ILE A 101 14.99 -3.03 -8.05
N PHE A 102 15.08 -3.26 -6.73
CA PHE A 102 15.99 -4.24 -6.13
C PHE A 102 15.58 -5.70 -6.35
N LEU A 103 14.35 -5.93 -6.81
CA LEU A 103 13.81 -7.26 -7.12
C LEU A 103 13.43 -7.42 -8.60
N GLY A 104 13.99 -6.58 -9.49
CA GLY A 104 13.75 -6.66 -10.93
C GLY A 104 12.28 -6.41 -11.30
N GLY A 105 11.62 -5.48 -10.62
CA GLY A 105 10.20 -5.14 -10.84
C GLY A 105 9.20 -6.07 -10.14
N ARG A 106 9.66 -7.06 -9.37
CA ARG A 106 8.81 -7.88 -8.49
C ARG A 106 8.68 -7.21 -7.11
N GLY A 107 7.62 -7.51 -6.38
CA GLY A 107 7.34 -6.85 -5.10
C GLY A 107 6.06 -7.34 -4.44
N GLY A 108 5.55 -6.57 -3.49
CA GLY A 108 4.30 -6.88 -2.79
C GLY A 108 3.05 -6.38 -3.51
N ARG A 109 1.95 -6.24 -2.76
CA ARG A 109 0.64 -5.76 -3.27
C ARG A 109 0.21 -4.40 -2.72
N GLY A 110 1.04 -3.77 -1.89
CA GLY A 110 0.89 -2.35 -1.56
C GLY A 110 -0.07 -2.01 -0.42
N LEU A 111 -0.75 -2.98 0.19
CA LEU A 111 -1.69 -2.72 1.29
C LEU A 111 -1.01 -2.12 2.53
N ALA A 112 0.08 -2.74 3.01
CA ALA A 112 0.83 -2.26 4.18
C ALA A 112 1.46 -0.86 3.98
N PRO A 113 2.21 -0.58 2.88
CA PRO A 113 2.72 0.77 2.68
C PRO A 113 1.60 1.79 2.45
N ALA A 114 0.48 1.44 1.80
CA ALA A 114 -0.66 2.36 1.64
C ALA A 114 -1.32 2.70 2.98
N ALA A 115 -1.41 1.73 3.91
CA ALA A 115 -1.79 2.00 5.30
C ALA A 115 -0.82 2.97 5.96
N GLY A 116 0.50 2.81 5.78
CA GLY A 116 1.48 3.76 6.30
C GLY A 116 1.38 5.17 5.72
N VAL A 117 1.16 5.30 4.40
CA VAL A 117 0.91 6.60 3.75
C VAL A 117 -0.35 7.26 4.33
N SER A 118 -1.42 6.49 4.47
CA SER A 118 -2.68 6.99 5.05
C SER A 118 -2.46 7.45 6.49
N LEU A 119 -1.87 6.60 7.34
CA LEU A 119 -1.56 6.96 8.73
C LEU A 119 -0.67 8.19 8.86
N ALA A 120 0.25 8.42 7.91
CA ALA A 120 1.13 9.58 7.93
C ALA A 120 0.46 10.87 7.46
N ILE A 121 -0.35 10.81 6.39
CA ILE A 121 -0.96 12.02 5.78
C ILE A 121 -2.33 12.33 6.39
N ASN A 122 -3.24 11.36 6.36
CA ASN A 122 -4.60 11.48 6.87
C ASN A 122 -5.16 10.06 7.06
N PRO A 123 -5.55 9.63 8.27
CA PRO A 123 -5.97 8.26 8.54
C PRO A 123 -7.32 7.87 7.91
N LEU A 124 -8.10 8.83 7.39
CA LEU A 124 -9.44 8.57 6.87
C LEU A 124 -9.50 7.51 5.74
N PRO A 125 -8.62 7.50 4.72
CA PRO A 125 -8.64 6.45 3.70
C PRO A 125 -8.42 5.05 4.28
N LEU A 126 -7.62 4.91 5.34
CA LEU A 126 -7.45 3.61 6.01
C LEU A 126 -8.74 3.18 6.71
N VAL A 127 -9.43 4.11 7.38
CA VAL A 127 -10.73 3.82 8.01
C VAL A 127 -11.76 3.42 6.95
N LEU A 128 -11.86 4.18 5.85
CA LEU A 128 -12.76 3.85 4.74
C LEU A 128 -12.42 2.49 4.12
N TRP A 129 -11.12 2.19 3.95
CA TRP A 129 -10.66 0.90 3.45
C TRP A 129 -11.06 -0.25 4.38
N LEU A 130 -10.89 -0.10 5.70
CA LEU A 130 -11.28 -1.12 6.66
C LEU A 130 -12.79 -1.37 6.66
N VAL A 131 -13.61 -0.31 6.63
CA VAL A 131 -15.08 -0.44 6.55
C VAL A 131 -15.49 -1.18 5.28
N MET A 132 -14.94 -0.80 4.14
CA MET A 132 -15.25 -1.43 2.85
C MET A 132 -14.70 -2.86 2.75
N TYR A 133 -13.51 -3.11 3.31
CA TYR A 133 -12.91 -4.44 3.42
C TYR A 133 -13.81 -5.38 4.23
N LEU A 134 -14.25 -4.96 5.42
CA LEU A 134 -15.12 -5.76 6.28
C LEU A 134 -16.47 -6.03 5.60
N THR A 135 -17.01 -5.03 4.90
CA THR A 135 -18.25 -5.18 4.13
C THR A 135 -18.12 -6.30 3.10
N GLY A 136 -17.11 -6.27 2.23
CA GLY A 136 -16.92 -7.34 1.23
C GLY A 136 -16.50 -8.67 1.82
N TYR A 137 -15.68 -8.65 2.87
CA TYR A 137 -15.28 -9.85 3.59
C TYR A 137 -16.51 -10.60 4.15
N TYR A 138 -17.41 -9.90 4.85
CA TYR A 138 -18.61 -10.53 5.40
C TYR A 138 -19.71 -10.78 4.36
N ALA A 139 -19.77 -10.00 3.28
CA ALA A 139 -20.75 -10.21 2.22
C ALA A 139 -20.53 -11.54 1.47
N ILE A 140 -19.28 -11.99 1.31
CA ILE A 140 -18.96 -13.22 0.55
C ILE A 140 -18.07 -14.14 1.38
N ARG A 141 -18.70 -15.04 2.15
CA ARG A 141 -18.09 -16.19 2.85
C ARG A 141 -16.75 -15.92 3.56
N ARG A 142 -16.51 -14.70 4.05
CA ARG A 142 -15.24 -14.35 4.74
C ARG A 142 -14.00 -14.51 3.84
N HIS A 143 -14.14 -14.21 2.54
CA HIS A 143 -13.02 -14.28 1.59
C HIS A 143 -12.15 -13.03 1.64
N VAL A 144 -10.87 -13.21 2.01
CA VAL A 144 -9.87 -12.13 2.12
C VAL A 144 -9.66 -11.37 0.81
N HIS A 145 -9.67 -12.07 -0.33
CA HIS A 145 -9.47 -11.43 -1.64
C HIS A 145 -10.64 -10.53 -2.03
N VAL A 146 -11.88 -10.94 -1.73
CA VAL A 146 -13.07 -10.10 -1.93
C VAL A 146 -12.99 -8.87 -1.04
N GLY A 147 -12.64 -9.05 0.23
CA GLY A 147 -12.40 -7.94 1.17
C GLY A 147 -11.37 -6.95 0.62
N ASN A 148 -10.23 -7.42 0.13
CA ASN A 148 -9.19 -6.53 -0.41
C ASN A 148 -9.69 -5.73 -1.62
N VAL A 149 -10.41 -6.36 -2.55
CA VAL A 149 -10.93 -5.70 -3.75
C VAL A 149 -11.99 -4.66 -3.40
N THR A 150 -12.95 -5.03 -2.56
CA THR A 150 -14.03 -4.15 -2.10
C THR A 150 -13.50 -3.00 -1.27
N GLY A 151 -12.55 -3.26 -0.35
CA GLY A 151 -11.81 -2.26 0.39
C GLY A 151 -11.15 -1.23 -0.53
N THR A 152 -10.39 -1.70 -1.51
CA THR A 152 -9.63 -0.82 -2.40
C THR A 152 -10.52 -0.04 -3.38
N LEU A 153 -11.50 -0.69 -4.02
CA LEU A 153 -12.46 -0.01 -4.90
C LEU A 153 -13.35 0.96 -4.14
N GLY A 154 -13.89 0.52 -3.00
CA GLY A 154 -14.74 1.33 -2.14
C GLY A 154 -14.02 2.58 -1.65
N THR A 155 -12.77 2.46 -1.22
CA THR A 155 -11.96 3.63 -0.80
C THR A 155 -11.77 4.62 -1.94
N ALA A 156 -11.45 4.15 -3.14
CA ALA A 156 -11.27 5.01 -4.31
C ALA A 156 -12.54 5.79 -4.66
N ILE A 157 -13.71 5.15 -4.57
CA ILE A 157 -15.02 5.79 -4.84
C ILE A 157 -15.37 6.78 -3.71
N LEU A 158 -15.25 6.36 -2.45
CA LEU A 158 -15.63 7.17 -1.31
C LEU A 158 -14.75 8.41 -1.18
N ILE A 159 -13.43 8.29 -1.36
CA ILE A 159 -12.50 9.41 -1.15
C ILE A 159 -12.74 10.58 -2.12
N VAL A 160 -13.13 10.28 -3.36
CA VAL A 160 -13.43 11.30 -4.38
C VAL A 160 -14.63 12.15 -3.93
N ASN A 161 -15.62 11.51 -3.29
CA ASN A 161 -16.85 12.14 -2.82
C ASN A 161 -16.74 12.72 -1.41
N THR A 162 -15.67 12.44 -0.66
CA THR A 162 -15.48 12.97 0.69
C THR A 162 -15.40 14.51 0.67
N PRO A 163 -16.18 15.22 1.51
CA PRO A 163 -16.12 16.67 1.63
C PRO A 163 -14.73 17.16 2.03
N GLY A 164 -14.26 18.25 1.43
CA GLY A 164 -12.95 18.84 1.74
C GLY A 164 -12.79 19.18 3.23
N ALA A 165 -13.85 19.69 3.86
CA ALA A 165 -13.86 20.00 5.29
C ALA A 165 -13.53 18.78 6.17
N LEU A 166 -14.07 17.60 5.84
CA LEU A 166 -13.76 16.38 6.57
C LEU A 166 -12.30 15.94 6.35
N LEU A 167 -11.79 16.09 5.12
CA LEU A 167 -10.39 15.79 4.81
C LEU A 167 -9.42 16.73 5.56
N HIS A 168 -9.73 18.02 5.68
CA HIS A 168 -8.93 18.93 6.52
C HIS A 168 -9.05 18.59 8.01
N ALA A 169 -10.26 18.29 8.49
CA ALA A 169 -10.50 17.95 9.90
C ALA A 169 -9.75 16.69 10.36
N THR A 170 -9.48 15.76 9.45
CA THR A 170 -8.73 14.53 9.75
C THR A 170 -7.29 14.54 9.24
N ALA A 171 -6.79 15.65 8.67
CA ALA A 171 -5.40 15.71 8.21
C ALA A 171 -4.43 15.76 9.39
N ASN A 172 -3.27 15.09 9.26
CA ASN A 172 -2.26 15.08 10.31
C ASN A 172 -1.35 16.31 10.31
N PHE A 173 -1.31 17.05 9.20
CA PHE A 173 -0.50 18.26 9.07
C PHE A 173 -1.05 19.19 7.98
N GLU A 174 -0.68 20.46 8.09
CA GLU A 174 -0.91 21.51 7.10
C GLU A 174 0.45 22.00 6.53
N PRO A 175 0.50 22.55 5.29
CA PRO A 175 -0.62 22.74 4.37
C PRO A 175 -1.11 21.42 3.73
N PHE A 176 -2.42 21.31 3.54
CA PHE A 176 -3.10 20.15 2.98
C PHE A 176 -3.91 20.53 1.73
N ALA A 177 -3.72 19.80 0.63
CA ALA A 177 -4.42 20.07 -0.63
C ALA A 177 -5.33 18.89 -1.01
N THR A 178 -6.64 19.12 -0.97
CA THR A 178 -7.64 18.06 -1.05
C THR A 178 -7.67 17.35 -2.40
N VAL A 179 -7.44 18.07 -3.50
CA VAL A 179 -7.49 17.50 -4.86
C VAL A 179 -6.32 16.54 -5.07
N GLU A 180 -5.10 16.99 -4.76
CA GLU A 180 -3.86 16.23 -4.83
C GLU A 180 -3.95 14.98 -3.94
N PHE A 181 -4.50 15.12 -2.73
CA PHE A 181 -4.71 13.99 -1.83
C PHE A 181 -5.66 12.95 -2.43
N LYS A 182 -6.83 13.37 -2.93
CA LYS A 182 -7.81 12.47 -3.56
C LYS A 182 -7.19 11.73 -4.75
N LEU A 183 -6.50 12.44 -5.64
CA LEU A 183 -5.84 11.85 -6.80
C LEU A 183 -4.76 10.83 -6.38
N ALA A 184 -3.97 11.15 -5.35
CA ALA A 184 -2.95 10.23 -4.84
C ALA A 184 -3.55 8.96 -4.24
N VAL A 185 -4.64 9.07 -3.45
CA VAL A 185 -5.34 7.90 -2.91
C VAL A 185 -5.91 7.03 -4.03
N VAL A 186 -6.51 7.62 -5.07
CA VAL A 186 -7.00 6.89 -6.24
C VAL A 186 -5.85 6.19 -6.96
N ALA A 187 -4.73 6.87 -7.20
CA ALA A 187 -3.55 6.29 -7.84
C ALA A 187 -2.98 5.11 -7.04
N ILE A 188 -2.90 5.23 -5.71
CA ILE A 188 -2.50 4.14 -4.80
C ILE A 188 -3.47 2.96 -4.91
N CYS A 189 -4.78 3.22 -4.91
CA CYS A 189 -5.79 2.18 -5.04
C CYS A 189 -5.68 1.45 -6.38
N LEU A 190 -5.45 2.16 -7.49
CA LEU A 190 -5.22 1.54 -8.80
C LEU A 190 -3.96 0.66 -8.79
N ALA A 191 -2.86 1.14 -8.21
CA ALA A 191 -1.64 0.36 -8.08
C ALA A 191 -1.85 -0.94 -7.28
N ILE A 192 -2.63 -0.88 -6.20
CA ILE A 192 -3.00 -2.05 -5.39
C ILE A 192 -3.87 -3.02 -6.21
N LEU A 193 -4.87 -2.51 -6.93
CA LEU A 193 -5.79 -3.34 -7.73
C LEU A 193 -5.05 -4.12 -8.81
N VAL A 194 -4.13 -3.49 -9.52
CA VAL A 194 -3.29 -4.16 -10.54
C VAL A 194 -2.58 -5.38 -9.93
N ARG A 195 -2.04 -5.26 -8.72
CA ARG A 195 -1.37 -6.37 -8.01
C ARG A 195 -2.32 -7.44 -7.45
N HIS A 196 -3.62 -7.15 -7.39
CA HIS A 196 -4.66 -8.08 -6.94
C HIS A 196 -5.40 -8.78 -8.08
N LEU A 197 -5.23 -8.36 -9.34
CA LEU A 197 -5.84 -9.02 -10.50
C LEU A 197 -5.45 -10.50 -10.61
N GLU A 198 -4.16 -10.82 -10.44
CA GLU A 198 -3.67 -12.20 -10.56
C GLU A 198 -4.24 -13.13 -9.47
N PRO A 199 -4.22 -12.77 -8.17
CA PRO A 199 -4.88 -13.54 -7.12
C PRO A 199 -6.38 -13.80 -7.36
N ILE A 200 -7.11 -12.81 -7.89
CA ILE A 200 -8.53 -12.97 -8.21
C ILE A 200 -8.71 -13.94 -9.38
N ARG A 201 -7.89 -13.82 -10.42
CA ARG A 201 -7.93 -14.74 -11.57
C ARG A 201 -7.66 -16.18 -11.15
N GLN A 202 -6.72 -16.40 -10.22
CA GLN A 202 -6.45 -17.72 -9.65
C GLN A 202 -7.67 -18.26 -8.89
N LEU A 203 -8.28 -17.45 -8.04
CA LEU A 203 -9.52 -17.79 -7.32
C LEU A 203 -10.67 -18.21 -8.25
N LEU A 204 -10.89 -17.45 -9.33
CA LEU A 204 -11.95 -17.76 -10.29
C LEU A 204 -11.69 -19.09 -11.03
N ARG A 205 -10.41 -19.38 -11.35
CA ARG A 205 -10.03 -20.66 -11.96
C ARG A 205 -10.30 -21.83 -11.00
N GLU A 206 -9.92 -21.70 -9.74
CA GLU A 206 -10.17 -22.73 -8.72
C GLU A 206 -11.66 -22.99 -8.51
N GLU A 207 -12.50 -21.95 -8.49
CA GLU A 207 -13.96 -22.12 -8.39
C GLU A 207 -14.55 -22.80 -9.63
N SER A 208 -14.04 -22.47 -10.83
CA SER A 208 -14.51 -23.09 -12.07
C SER A 208 -14.21 -24.59 -12.14
N GLN A 209 -13.08 -25.03 -11.57
CA GLN A 209 -12.68 -26.44 -11.51
C GLN A 209 -13.45 -27.26 -10.46
N ARG A 210 -14.13 -26.60 -9.52
CA ARG A 210 -14.94 -27.25 -8.47
C ARG A 210 -16.39 -27.50 -8.90
N ARG A 211 -16.82 -26.95 -10.04
CA ARG A 211 -18.16 -27.12 -10.62
C ARG A 211 -18.12 -28.18 -11.70
#